data_AF-A0A522XUL3-F1
#
_entry.id   AF-A0A522XUL3-F1
#
_cell.length_a   1.000
_cell.length_b   1.000
_cell.length_c   1.000
_cell.angle_alpha   90.00
_cell.angle_beta   90.00
_cell.angle_gamma   90.00
#
_symmetry.space_group_name_H-M   'P 1'
#
loop_
_entity.id
_entity.type
_entity.pdbx_description
1 polymer ?
#
loop_
_entity_poly.entity_id
_entity_poly.type
_entity_poly.pdbx_seq_one_letter_code
_entity_poly.pdbx_strand_id
1 'polypeptide(L)'
;MFPHPDRRRHIRTRADLEVELARMSLVLAHAPASRLASTRQWFDEAVEGLIDRAVSGERDYLRQRIQDMLAAFFPEQRAFSGKAVQAGPGVFLH
;
A
#
# COMPACT_ATOMS: atom_id res chain seq x y z
N MET A 1 -5.65 -10.79 11.45
CA MET A 1 -6.47 -9.63 11.02
C MET A 1 -5.64 -8.39 11.29
N PHE A 2 -5.39 -7.54 10.30
CA PHE A 2 -4.63 -6.30 10.49
C PHE A 2 -5.56 -5.20 11.06
N PRO A 3 -5.09 -4.35 11.98
CA PRO A 3 -5.90 -3.25 12.48
C PRO A 3 -6.17 -2.25 11.34
N HIS A 4 -7.44 -1.97 11.05
CA HIS A 4 -7.76 -0.91 10.10
C HIS A 4 -7.56 0.47 10.74
N PRO A 5 -7.11 1.47 9.96
CA PRO A 5 -7.19 2.86 10.38
C PRO A 5 -8.63 3.23 10.77
N ASP A 6 -8.78 4.11 11.77
CA ASP A 6 -10.06 4.41 12.40
C ASP A 6 -11.03 5.05 11.41
N ARG A 7 -12.07 4.31 11.00
CA ARG A 7 -12.98 4.71 9.93
C ARG A 7 -13.89 5.89 10.31
N ARG A 8 -13.93 6.31 11.58
CA ARG A 8 -14.90 7.32 12.06
C ARG A 8 -14.37 8.76 12.09
N ARG A 9 -13.06 8.96 11.95
CA ARG A 9 -12.44 10.29 12.12
C ARG A 9 -12.10 10.93 10.76
N HIS A 10 -12.69 12.09 10.49
CA HIS A 10 -12.31 12.94 9.36
C HIS A 10 -10.90 13.50 9.57
N ILE A 11 -10.09 13.50 8.51
CA ILE A 11 -8.71 13.98 8.56
C ILE A 11 -8.66 15.38 7.96
N ARG A 12 -8.42 16.37 8.83
CA ARG A 12 -8.51 17.79 8.49
C ARG A 12 -7.15 18.46 8.33
N THR A 13 -6.09 17.79 8.76
CA THR A 13 -4.74 18.35 8.78
C THR A 13 -3.73 17.37 8.21
N ARG A 14 -2.62 17.91 7.69
CA ARG A 14 -1.47 17.11 7.29
C ARG A 14 -0.89 16.27 8.42
N ALA A 15 -0.89 16.79 9.65
CA ALA A 15 -0.38 16.07 10.82
C ALA A 15 -1.21 14.81 11.12
N ASP A 16 -2.54 14.89 10.99
CA ASP A 16 -3.43 13.74 11.14
C ASP A 16 -3.17 12.68 10.06
N LEU A 17 -2.88 13.09 8.81
CA LEU A 17 -2.48 12.15 7.74
C LEU A 17 -1.17 11.45 8.07
N GLU A 18 -0.16 12.18 8.55
CA GLU A 18 1.13 11.59 8.92
C GLU A 18 1.00 10.55 10.02
N VAL A 19 0.11 10.76 11.00
CA VAL A 19 -0.15 9.77 12.04
C VAL A 19 -0.72 8.48 11.45
N GLU A 20 -1.68 8.58 10.53
CA GLU A 20 -2.29 7.41 9.88
C GLU A 20 -1.29 6.69 8.96
N LEU A 21 -0.51 7.44 8.17
CA LEU A 21 0.54 6.91 7.31
C LEU A 21 1.65 6.21 8.12
N ALA A 22 2.02 6.76 9.29
CA ALA A 22 2.99 6.14 10.19
C ALA A 22 2.46 4.82 10.76
N ARG A 23 1.18 4.76 11.16
CA ARG A 23 0.54 3.51 11.59
C ARG A 23 0.52 2.47 10.48
N MET A 24 0.20 2.89 9.26
CA MET A 24 0.21 1.98 8.11
C MET A 24 1.61 1.44 7.83
N SER A 25 2.61 2.32 7.84
CA SER A 25 4.02 1.96 7.65
C SER A 25 4.48 0.93 8.69
N LEU A 26 4.08 1.10 9.96
CA LEU A 26 4.41 0.15 11.02
C LEU A 26 3.82 -1.24 10.77
N VAL A 27 2.57 -1.31 10.32
CA VAL A 27 1.93 -2.60 9.97
C VAL A 27 2.67 -3.27 8.80
N LEU A 28 3.01 -2.51 7.76
CA LEU A 28 3.75 -3.03 6.61
C LEU A 28 5.14 -3.53 7.01
N ALA A 29 5.86 -2.78 7.85
CA ALA A 29 7.20 -3.13 8.30
C ALA A 29 7.24 -4.39 9.19
N HIS A 30 6.11 -4.80 9.79
CA HIS A 30 6.03 -5.98 10.64
C HIS A 30 5.24 -7.12 9.99
N ALA A 31 4.77 -6.94 8.75
CA ALA A 31 4.05 -7.97 8.04
C ALA A 31 5.02 -9.09 7.63
N PRO A 32 4.68 -10.36 7.91
CA PRO A 32 5.51 -11.48 7.47
C PRO A 32 5.45 -11.60 5.94
N ALA A 33 6.60 -11.90 5.32
CA ALA A 33 6.71 -12.06 3.87
C ALA A 33 5.73 -13.12 3.30
N SER A 34 5.38 -14.14 4.08
CA SER A 34 4.40 -15.16 3.69
C SER A 34 2.96 -14.63 3.52
N ARG A 35 2.69 -13.39 3.94
CA ARG A 35 1.36 -12.75 3.85
C ARG A 35 1.34 -11.52 2.94
N LEU A 36 2.32 -11.34 2.06
CA LEU A 36 2.43 -10.16 1.17
C LEU A 36 1.12 -9.83 0.43
N ALA A 37 0.42 -10.84 -0.11
CA ALA A 37 -0.85 -10.63 -0.81
C ALA A 37 -1.95 -10.07 0.10
N SER A 38 -2.14 -10.64 1.29
CA SER A 38 -3.14 -10.17 2.26
C SER A 38 -2.76 -8.80 2.85
N THR A 39 -1.48 -8.57 3.08
CA THR A 39 -0.95 -7.27 3.53
C THR A 39 -1.20 -6.20 2.46
N ARG A 40 -1.02 -6.54 1.18
CA ARG A 40 -1.28 -5.63 0.08
C ARG A 40 -2.77 -5.29 -0.04
N GLN A 41 -3.64 -6.30 -0.02
CA GLN A 41 -5.08 -6.07 -0.05
C GLN A 41 -5.52 -5.15 1.11
N TRP A 42 -5.05 -5.42 2.33
CA TRP A 42 -5.33 -4.56 3.47
C TRP A 42 -4.82 -3.13 3.27
N PHE A 43 -3.63 -2.95 2.68
CA PHE A 43 -3.07 -1.64 2.39
C PHE A 43 -3.93 -0.87 1.39
N ASP A 44 -4.36 -1.52 0.31
CA ASP A 44 -5.21 -0.90 -0.71
C ASP A 44 -6.55 -0.43 -0.10
N GLU A 45 -7.19 -1.28 0.72
CA GLU A 45 -8.43 -0.92 1.44
C GLU A 45 -8.20 0.22 2.46
N ALA A 46 -7.06 0.24 3.14
CA ALA A 46 -6.70 1.29 4.08
C ALA A 46 -6.45 2.63 3.37
N VAL A 47 -5.81 2.60 2.20
CA VAL A 47 -5.58 3.77 1.35
C VAL A 47 -6.89 4.36 0.84
N GLU A 48 -7.79 3.53 0.32
CA GLU A 48 -9.10 3.98 -0.17
C GLU A 48 -9.86 4.71 0.93
N GLY A 49 -9.96 4.08 2.12
CA GLY A 49 -10.59 4.70 3.27
C GLY A 49 -9.85 5.93 3.81
N LEU A 50 -8.56 6.10 3.53
CA LEU A 50 -7.80 7.28 3.93
C LEU A 50 -8.04 8.46 2.97
N ILE A 51 -8.13 8.17 1.66
CA ILE A 51 -8.43 9.16 0.61
C ILE A 51 -9.83 9.74 0.78
N ASP A 52 -10.82 8.89 1.08
CA ASP A 52 -12.21 9.32 1.29
C ASP A 52 -12.35 10.28 2.47
N ARG A 53 -11.52 10.10 3.51
CA ARG A 53 -11.53 10.91 4.74
C ARG A 53 -10.68 12.17 4.66
N ALA A 54 -9.76 12.25 3.69
CA ALA A 54 -8.86 13.38 3.52
C ALA A 54 -9.59 14.56 2.85
N VAL A 55 -9.45 15.75 3.47
CA VAL A 55 -9.89 17.01 2.86
C VAL A 55 -9.17 17.26 1.54
N SER A 56 -9.85 17.89 0.57
CA SER A 56 -9.34 18.03 -0.81
C SER A 56 -7.94 18.64 -0.88
N GLY A 57 -7.62 19.62 -0.03
CA GLY A 57 -6.31 20.29 -0.02
C GLY A 57 -5.13 19.40 0.36
N GLU A 58 -5.37 18.25 0.98
CA GLU A 58 -4.32 17.32 1.43
C GLU A 58 -4.25 16.03 0.57
N ARG A 59 -5.14 15.87 -0.41
CA ARG A 59 -5.23 14.64 -1.22
C ARG A 59 -4.00 14.42 -2.09
N ASP A 60 -3.43 15.48 -2.67
CA ASP A 60 -2.23 15.36 -3.51
C ASP A 60 -1.00 15.01 -2.67
N TYR A 61 -0.89 15.60 -1.48
CA TYR A 61 0.08 15.21 -0.50
C TYR A 61 -0.06 13.72 -0.13
N LEU A 62 -1.27 13.29 0.23
CA LEU A 62 -1.57 11.91 0.58
C LEU A 62 -1.21 10.94 -0.56
N ARG A 63 -1.59 11.26 -1.81
CA ARG A 63 -1.25 10.45 -2.99
C ARG A 63 0.25 10.27 -3.15
N GLN A 64 1.04 11.34 -2.99
CA GLN A 64 2.49 11.26 -3.06
C GLN A 64 3.05 10.30 -2.00
N ARG A 65 2.58 10.42 -0.75
CA ARG A 65 3.04 9.55 0.35
C ARG A 65 2.65 8.08 0.14
N ILE A 66 1.47 7.82 -0.42
CA ILE A 66 1.05 6.46 -0.78
C ILE A 66 1.99 5.88 -1.85
N GLN A 67 2.37 6.67 -2.87
CA GLN A 67 3.33 6.23 -3.89
C GLN A 67 4.71 5.93 -3.28
N ASP A 68 5.18 6.76 -2.36
CA ASP A 68 6.44 6.52 -1.63
C ASP A 68 6.38 5.19 -0.86
N MET A 69 5.26 4.92 -0.17
CA MET A 69 5.06 3.66 0.58
C MET A 69 4.97 2.45 -0.35
N LEU A 70 4.27 2.56 -1.48
CA LEU A 70 4.21 1.50 -2.49
C LEU A 70 5.61 1.15 -3.01
N ALA A 71 6.42 2.16 -3.30
CA ALA A 71 7.79 1.96 -3.74
C ALA A 71 8.68 1.31 -2.68
N ALA A 72 8.47 1.63 -1.39
CA ALA A 72 9.25 1.10 -0.29
C ALA A 72 8.89 -0.35 0.09
N PHE A 73 7.59 -0.68 0.14
CA PHE A 73 7.12 -1.95 0.69
C PHE A 73 6.64 -2.96 -0.36
N PHE A 74 6.35 -2.52 -1.58
CA PHE A 74 5.87 -3.37 -2.68
C PHE A 74 6.65 -3.15 -3.99
N PRO A 75 8.00 -3.23 -3.98
CA PRO A 75 8.84 -2.86 -5.12
C PRO A 75 8.67 -3.76 -6.34
N GLU A 76 8.24 -5.01 -6.15
CA GLU A 76 8.14 -6.03 -7.19
C GLU A 76 7.04 -5.74 -8.23
N GLN A 77 6.15 -4.79 -7.95
CA GLN A 77 5.11 -4.35 -8.88
C GLN A 77 5.50 -3.15 -9.75
N ARG A 78 6.74 -2.62 -9.63
CA ARG A 78 7.29 -1.68 -10.63
C ARG A 78 7.53 -2.34 -12.00
N ALA A 79 7.53 -3.68 -12.07
CA ALA A 79 7.84 -4.44 -13.27
C ALA A 79 6.62 -4.80 -14.15
N PHE A 80 5.38 -4.46 -13.77
CA PHE A 80 4.19 -4.78 -14.56
C PHE A 80 3.67 -3.60 -15.39
N SER A 81 4.59 -2.92 -16.08
CA SER A 81 4.29 -2.06 -17.24
C SER A 81 5.38 -2.27 -18.29
N GLY A 82 5.48 -3.49 -18.81
CA GLY A 82 6.40 -3.84 -19.90
C GLY A 82 6.84 -5.30 -19.85
N LYS A 83 6.16 -6.14 -20.63
CA LYS A 83 6.39 -7.58 -20.83
C LYS A 83 5.88 -8.52 -19.73
N ALA A 84 4.58 -8.78 -19.77
CA ALA A 84 4.11 -10.15 -19.61
C ALA A 84 4.28 -10.89 -20.94
N VAL A 85 5.51 -11.32 -21.25
CA VAL A 85 5.73 -12.38 -22.26
C VAL A 85 6.48 -13.50 -21.56
N GLN A 86 5.66 -14.45 -21.09
CA GLN A 86 5.94 -15.89 -21.07
C GLN A 86 7.21 -16.33 -20.32
N ALA A 87 7.07 -16.59 -19.02
CA ALA A 87 7.95 -17.51 -18.32
C ALA A 87 7.46 -18.94 -18.57
N GLY A 88 8.28 -19.73 -19.23
CA GLY A 88 8.18 -21.19 -19.21
C GLY A 88 9.55 -21.79 -19.51
N PRO A 89 10.37 -22.15 -18.50
CA PRO A 89 11.42 -23.12 -18.72
C PRO A 89 10.73 -24.49 -18.72
N GLY A 90 10.36 -24.96 -19.91
CA GLY A 90 10.09 -26.37 -20.13
C GLY A 90 11.35 -27.15 -19.74
N VAL A 91 11.23 -27.93 -18.67
CA VAL A 91 12.22 -28.93 -18.27
C VAL A 91 12.41 -29.89 -19.44
N PHE A 92 13.58 -29.89 -20.06
CA PHE A 92 14.04 -31.02 -20.87
C PHE A 92 14.54 -32.10 -19.92
N LEU A 93 13.79 -33.20 -19.81
CA LEU A 93 14.25 -34.45 -19.19
C LEU A 93 14.17 -35.56 -20.24
N HIS A 94 15.37 -36.10 -20.53
CA HIS A 94 15.74 -37.30 -21.29
C HIS A 94 15.58 -37.28 -22.82
#